data_AF-A0A7T5CHA2-F1
#
_entry.id   AF-A0A7T5CHA2-F1
#
_cell.length_a   1.000
_cell.length_b   1.000
_cell.length_c   1.000
_cell.angle_alpha   90.00
_cell.angle_beta   90.00
_cell.angle_gamma   90.00
#
_symmetry.space_group_name_H-M   'P 1'
#
loop_
_entity.id
_entity.type
_entity.pdbx_description
1 polymer ?
#
loop_
_entity_poly.entity_id
_entity_poly.type
_entity_poly.pdbx_seq_one_letter_code
_entity_poly.pdbx_strand_id
1 'polypeptide(L)'
;MRNVGQMKKRLWQVAAGMSLAVAAMSMVGCASMEERALINDAIVAGAGFEVEYTAPMDGRVYYYDQTSKRILITKSLRQGEKFEIVTGPGEPQLQSILGAKARDARMLLYFRPEAYSPNYSSQLGSQGSSY
;
A
#
# COMPACT_ATOMS: atom_id res chain seq x y z
N MET A 1 -58.61 38.49 2.33
CA MET A 1 -57.44 38.53 1.43
C MET A 1 -56.19 38.69 2.28
N ARG A 2 -55.11 37.99 1.91
CA ARG A 2 -53.78 37.92 2.55
C ARG A 2 -53.29 39.37 2.88
N ASN A 3 -52.45 39.69 3.85
CA ASN A 3 -51.15 39.09 4.16
C ASN A 3 -50.41 40.00 5.19
N VAL A 4 -49.29 39.50 5.73
CA VAL A 4 -48.12 40.24 6.29
C VAL A 4 -48.27 40.85 7.69
N GLY A 5 -47.66 40.26 8.73
CA GLY A 5 -46.35 40.78 9.15
C GLY A 5 -45.92 40.33 10.54
N GLN A 6 -45.91 39.01 10.78
CA GLN A 6 -45.11 38.36 11.81
C GLN A 6 -43.63 38.50 11.43
N MET A 7 -42.96 39.59 11.80
CA MET A 7 -41.50 39.67 11.65
C MET A 7 -40.88 40.76 12.54
N LYS A 8 -41.20 40.72 13.84
CA LYS A 8 -40.46 41.44 14.89
C LYS A 8 -39.98 40.41 15.90
N LYS A 9 -38.74 39.95 15.72
CA LYS A 9 -37.84 39.33 16.73
C LYS A 9 -36.82 38.48 15.97
N ARG A 10 -35.72 39.11 15.57
CA ARG A 10 -34.40 38.49 15.31
C ARG A 10 -33.46 39.58 14.77
N LEU A 11 -33.44 40.72 15.47
CA LEU A 11 -32.30 41.61 15.49
C LEU A 11 -31.65 41.40 16.86
N TRP A 12 -30.32 41.41 16.90
CA TRP A 12 -29.44 41.06 18.02
C TRP A 12 -29.24 39.56 18.22
N GLN A 13 -28.26 38.99 17.50
CA GLN A 13 -27.08 38.32 18.06
C GLN A 13 -26.11 38.04 16.90
N VAL A 14 -25.47 39.10 16.41
CA VAL A 14 -24.27 39.02 15.58
C VAL A 14 -23.14 39.58 16.42
N ALA A 15 -22.35 38.71 17.03
CA ALA A 15 -20.95 38.94 17.40
C ALA A 15 -20.41 37.72 18.15
N ALA A 16 -19.16 37.38 17.86
CA ALA A 16 -18.33 36.39 18.56
C ALA A 16 -18.60 34.90 18.24
N GLY A 17 -18.26 34.51 17.02
CA GLY A 17 -18.08 33.11 16.63
C GLY A 17 -17.03 32.92 15.54
N MET A 18 -16.07 33.84 15.46
CA MET A 18 -14.89 33.73 14.61
C MET A 18 -13.81 33.07 15.44
N SER A 19 -13.57 31.77 15.27
CA SER A 19 -12.27 31.13 15.51
C SER A 19 -12.25 29.65 15.15
N LEU A 20 -11.41 29.34 14.16
CA LEU A 20 -10.62 28.11 14.01
C LEU A 20 -11.32 26.75 13.93
N ALA A 21 -11.43 26.23 12.71
CA ALA A 21 -11.07 24.84 12.38
C ALA A 21 -11.03 24.62 10.85
N VAL A 22 -10.12 25.30 10.14
CA VAL A 22 -9.77 24.95 8.75
C VAL A 22 -8.27 24.67 8.72
N ALA A 23 -7.86 23.50 9.21
CA ALA A 23 -6.49 22.99 9.07
C ALA A 23 -6.43 21.50 9.43
N ALA A 24 -7.09 20.64 8.65
CA ALA A 24 -6.88 19.18 8.75
C ALA A 24 -6.90 18.52 7.36
N MET A 25 -6.40 19.23 6.34
CA MET A 25 -6.27 18.72 4.96
C MET A 25 -4.81 18.74 4.52
N SER A 26 -3.94 17.94 5.14
CA SER A 26 -2.58 17.77 4.62
C SER A 26 -1.85 16.58 5.25
N MET A 27 -2.41 15.37 5.19
CA MET A 27 -1.64 14.12 5.43
C MET A 27 -2.11 12.94 4.55
N VAL A 28 -2.49 13.18 3.30
CA VAL A 28 -2.76 12.09 2.34
C VAL A 28 -1.87 12.30 1.12
N GLY A 29 -0.59 11.95 1.21
CA GLY A 29 0.33 12.22 0.09
C GLY A 29 1.73 11.61 0.13
N CYS A 30 2.03 10.64 1.01
CA CYS A 30 3.37 10.01 1.05
C CYS A 30 3.40 8.49 0.88
N ALA A 31 2.29 7.82 0.55
CA ALA A 31 2.32 6.37 0.31
C ALA A 31 2.93 5.98 -1.06
N SER A 32 2.99 6.91 -2.03
CA SER A 32 3.33 6.58 -3.42
C SER A 32 4.84 6.57 -3.73
N MET A 33 5.69 7.22 -2.93
CA MET A 33 7.15 7.23 -3.18
C MET A 33 7.87 6.02 -2.58
N GLU A 34 7.40 5.52 -1.43
CA GLU A 34 7.99 4.39 -0.72
C GLU A 34 7.88 3.09 -1.55
N GLU A 35 6.78 2.92 -2.27
CA GLU A 35 6.48 1.71 -3.06
C GLU A 35 7.48 1.45 -4.20
N ARG A 36 8.05 2.51 -4.80
CA ARG A 36 9.10 2.38 -5.83
C ARG A 36 10.48 2.10 -5.23
N ALA A 37 10.77 2.64 -4.05
CA ALA A 37 12.02 2.38 -3.35
C ALA A 37 12.12 0.93 -2.88
N LEU A 38 10.98 0.27 -2.59
CA LEU A 38 10.93 -1.12 -2.13
C LEU A 38 11.53 -2.12 -3.14
N ILE A 39 11.54 -1.80 -4.44
CA ILE A 39 11.96 -2.72 -5.52
C ILE A 39 13.42 -2.49 -5.95
N ASN A 40 14.08 -1.38 -5.57
CA ASN A 40 15.42 -1.06 -6.09
C ASN A 40 16.49 -2.13 -5.79
N ASP A 41 16.34 -2.87 -4.69
CA ASP A 41 17.24 -3.97 -4.30
C ASP A 41 16.58 -5.36 -4.47
N ALA A 42 15.44 -5.41 -5.16
CA ALA A 42 14.70 -6.64 -5.39
C ALA A 42 15.03 -7.21 -6.77
N ILE A 43 15.17 -8.54 -6.84
CA ILE A 43 15.38 -9.27 -8.09
C ILE A 43 14.04 -9.77 -8.64
N VAL A 44 13.91 -9.88 -9.95
CA VAL A 44 12.75 -10.52 -10.57
C VAL A 44 12.84 -12.03 -10.31
N ALA A 45 11.88 -12.56 -9.56
CA ALA A 45 11.79 -13.95 -9.17
C ALA A 45 10.81 -14.75 -10.04
N GLY A 46 9.92 -14.08 -10.77
CA GLY A 46 8.94 -14.71 -11.64
C GLY A 46 8.04 -13.68 -12.34
N ALA A 47 7.19 -14.16 -13.24
CA ALA A 47 6.25 -13.33 -13.98
C ALA A 47 5.00 -14.14 -14.36
N GLY A 48 3.89 -13.42 -14.57
CA GLY A 48 2.61 -14.03 -14.96
C GLY A 48 1.65 -14.25 -13.80
N PHE A 49 0.55 -14.92 -14.12
CA PHE A 49 -0.60 -15.17 -13.24
C PHE A 49 -0.48 -16.46 -12.42
N GLU A 50 0.52 -17.27 -12.77
CA GLU A 50 0.86 -18.53 -12.12
C GLU A 50 2.36 -18.50 -11.84
N VAL A 51 2.72 -18.43 -10.56
CA VAL A 51 4.11 -18.36 -10.12
C VAL A 51 4.28 -19.20 -8.86
N GLU A 52 5.24 -20.12 -8.92
CA GLU A 52 5.78 -20.80 -7.74
C GLU A 52 7.21 -20.31 -7.50
N TYR A 53 7.51 -19.91 -6.28
CA TYR A 53 8.83 -19.44 -5.88
C TYR A 53 9.22 -20.04 -4.53
N THR A 54 10.46 -20.54 -4.42
CA THR A 54 11.05 -20.98 -3.15
C THR A 54 12.14 -20.01 -2.75
N ALA A 55 12.05 -19.44 -1.55
CA ALA A 55 13.00 -18.45 -1.10
C ALA A 55 14.39 -19.10 -0.85
N PRO A 56 15.46 -18.63 -1.50
CA PRO A 56 16.81 -19.17 -1.29
C PRO A 56 17.41 -18.74 0.05
N MET A 57 16.86 -17.70 0.66
CA MET A 57 17.25 -17.14 1.96
C MET A 57 16.10 -16.30 2.54
N ASP A 58 16.26 -15.79 3.76
CA ASP A 58 15.28 -14.92 4.38
C ASP A 58 15.12 -13.61 3.60
N GLY A 59 13.86 -13.21 3.39
CA GLY A 59 13.56 -12.09 2.51
C GLY A 59 12.08 -11.77 2.44
N ARG A 60 11.74 -10.94 1.46
CA ARG A 60 10.38 -10.50 1.20
C ARG A 60 10.07 -10.61 -0.28
N VAL A 61 8.92 -11.19 -0.60
CA VAL A 61 8.37 -11.17 -1.95
C VAL A 61 7.36 -10.05 -2.12
N TYR A 62 7.31 -9.50 -3.33
CA TYR A 62 6.34 -8.51 -3.77
C TYR A 62 5.72 -8.96 -5.08
N TYR A 63 4.41 -9.17 -5.09
CA TYR A 63 3.67 -9.42 -6.31
C TYR A 63 3.16 -8.08 -6.85
N TYR A 64 3.60 -7.72 -8.04
CA TYR A 64 3.52 -6.37 -8.59
C TYR A 64 2.80 -6.36 -9.93
N ASP A 65 1.81 -5.48 -10.07
CA ASP A 65 1.21 -5.16 -11.36
C ASP A 65 2.01 -4.03 -12.03
N GLN A 66 2.78 -4.40 -13.05
CA GLN A 66 3.60 -3.49 -13.82
C GLN A 66 2.78 -2.52 -14.69
N THR A 67 1.54 -2.86 -15.01
CA THR A 67 0.63 -2.02 -15.81
C THR A 67 0.11 -0.87 -14.96
N SER A 68 -0.41 -1.13 -13.76
CA SER A 68 -0.87 -0.09 -12.84
C SER A 68 0.22 0.51 -11.95
N LYS A 69 1.42 -0.09 -11.95
CA LYS A 69 2.57 0.28 -11.12
C LYS A 69 2.34 0.11 -9.62
N ARG A 70 1.63 -0.94 -9.21
CA ARG A 70 1.21 -1.18 -7.81
C ARG A 70 1.64 -2.54 -7.29
N ILE A 71 2.01 -2.61 -6.01
CA ILE A 71 2.21 -3.85 -5.26
C ILE A 71 0.83 -4.35 -4.83
N LEU A 72 0.53 -5.60 -5.17
CA LEU A 72 -0.71 -6.26 -4.80
C LEU A 72 -0.53 -7.11 -3.53
N ILE A 73 0.62 -7.78 -3.40
CA ILE A 73 0.92 -8.66 -2.28
C ILE A 73 2.34 -8.38 -1.79
N THR A 74 2.51 -8.35 -0.47
CA THR A 74 3.81 -8.35 0.19
C THR A 74 3.83 -9.47 1.22
N LYS A 75 4.84 -10.34 1.17
CA LYS A 75 4.99 -11.44 2.15
C LYS A 75 6.46 -11.63 2.52
N SER A 76 6.75 -11.71 3.81
CA SER A 76 8.06 -12.19 4.29
C SER A 76 8.13 -13.70 4.16
N LEU A 77 9.25 -14.21 3.67
CA LEU A 77 9.52 -15.63 3.54
C LEU A 77 10.81 -15.97 4.28
N ARG A 78 10.82 -17.11 4.94
CA ARG A 78 12.05 -17.72 5.44
C ARG A 78 12.75 -18.52 4.35
N GLN A 79 14.04 -18.80 4.52
CA GLN A 79 14.77 -19.72 3.65
C GLN A 79 14.02 -21.06 3.49
N GLY A 80 13.87 -21.50 2.24
CA GLY A 80 13.16 -22.72 1.87
C GLY A 80 11.63 -22.60 1.90
N GLU A 81 11.07 -21.49 2.38
CA GLU A 81 9.62 -21.26 2.34
C GLU A 81 9.15 -21.00 0.91
N LYS A 82 8.00 -21.57 0.58
CA LYS A 82 7.36 -21.40 -0.72
C LYS A 82 6.36 -20.24 -0.72
N PHE A 83 6.33 -19.53 -1.83
CA PHE A 83 5.27 -18.63 -2.23
C PHE A 83 4.68 -19.15 -3.53
N GLU A 84 3.38 -19.36 -3.53
CA GLU A 84 2.64 -19.84 -4.68
C GLU A 84 1.47 -18.91 -4.92
N ILE A 85 1.28 -18.54 -6.18
CA ILE A 85 0.10 -17.83 -6.62
C ILE A 85 -0.40 -18.45 -7.92
N VAL A 86 -1.65 -18.87 -7.91
CA VAL A 86 -2.37 -19.33 -9.09
C VAL A 86 -3.62 -18.47 -9.17
N THR A 87 -3.49 -17.28 -9.76
CA THR A 87 -4.63 -16.38 -9.97
C THR A 87 -4.74 -16.10 -11.46
N GLY A 88 -5.42 -16.99 -12.18
CA GLY A 88 -5.77 -16.73 -13.56
C GLY A 88 -6.62 -15.45 -13.69
N PRO A 89 -6.71 -14.85 -14.90
CA PRO A 89 -7.55 -13.67 -15.14
C PRO A 89 -9.06 -13.90 -14.87
N GLY A 90 -9.47 -15.16 -14.67
CA GLY A 90 -10.81 -15.57 -14.27
C GLY A 90 -11.06 -15.62 -12.76
N GLU A 91 -10.03 -15.42 -11.93
CA GLU A 91 -10.11 -15.65 -10.48
C GLU A 91 -10.78 -14.44 -9.78
N PRO A 92 -11.84 -14.64 -8.96
CA PRO A 92 -12.65 -13.53 -8.43
C PRO A 92 -11.88 -12.53 -7.56
N GLN A 93 -10.87 -12.99 -6.81
CA GLN A 93 -10.09 -12.11 -5.94
C GLN A 93 -9.23 -11.18 -6.80
N LEU A 94 -8.58 -11.71 -7.83
CA LEU A 94 -7.78 -10.90 -8.73
C LEU A 94 -8.65 -9.97 -9.59
N GLN A 95 -9.85 -10.41 -10.01
CA GLN A 95 -10.81 -9.54 -10.70
C GLN A 95 -11.31 -8.40 -9.80
N SER A 96 -11.52 -8.63 -8.51
CA SER A 96 -11.90 -7.56 -7.58
C SER A 96 -10.81 -6.48 -7.43
N ILE A 97 -9.55 -6.86 -7.62
CA ILE A 97 -8.38 -5.99 -7.46
C ILE A 97 -8.00 -5.30 -8.78
N LEU A 98 -8.00 -6.04 -9.90
CA LEU A 98 -7.57 -5.58 -11.23
C LEU A 98 -8.73 -5.10 -12.12
N GLY A 99 -9.96 -5.51 -11.82
CA GLY A 99 -11.16 -5.17 -12.59
C GLY A 99 -11.09 -5.64 -14.05
N ALA A 100 -11.71 -4.86 -14.94
CA ALA A 100 -11.71 -5.10 -16.38
C ALA A 100 -10.31 -5.11 -17.03
N LYS A 101 -9.27 -4.66 -16.31
CA LYS A 101 -7.89 -4.56 -16.80
C LYS A 101 -7.06 -5.82 -16.54
N ALA A 102 -7.63 -6.87 -15.93
CA ALA A 102 -6.91 -8.10 -15.64
C ALA A 102 -6.26 -8.72 -16.90
N ARG A 103 -6.86 -8.54 -18.09
CA ARG A 103 -6.30 -9.02 -19.36
C ARG A 103 -5.04 -8.28 -19.82
N ASP A 104 -4.89 -7.02 -19.41
CA ASP A 104 -3.75 -6.17 -19.77
C ASP A 104 -2.71 -6.08 -18.64
N ALA A 105 -2.99 -6.73 -17.50
CA ALA A 105 -2.11 -6.70 -16.34
C ALA A 105 -0.83 -7.50 -16.62
N ARG A 106 0.30 -6.88 -16.29
CA ARG A 106 1.63 -7.48 -16.42
C ARG A 106 2.16 -7.77 -15.04
N MET A 107 2.01 -9.00 -14.61
CA MET A 107 2.34 -9.43 -13.26
C MET A 107 3.81 -9.82 -13.15
N LEU A 108 4.50 -9.29 -12.13
CA LEU A 108 5.88 -9.61 -11.79
C LEU A 108 5.95 -10.01 -10.32
N LEU A 109 6.74 -11.03 -10.03
CA LEU A 109 7.16 -11.37 -8.68
C LEU A 109 8.57 -10.83 -8.48
N TYR A 110 8.74 -10.00 -7.46
CA TYR A 110 10.04 -9.56 -6.99
C TYR A 110 10.40 -10.25 -5.68
N PHE A 111 11.67 -10.52 -5.45
CA PHE A 111 12.20 -10.98 -4.18
C PHE A 111 13.32 -10.05 -3.71
N ARG A 112 13.24 -9.60 -2.46
CA ARG A 112 14.28 -8.82 -1.81
C ARG A 112 14.83 -9.60 -0.61
N PRO A 113 16.10 -10.02 -0.65
CA PRO A 113 16.78 -10.56 0.52
C PRO A 113 16.79 -9.57 1.68
N GLU A 114 16.60 -10.04 2.91
CA GLU A 114 16.70 -9.18 4.10
C GLU A 114 18.13 -8.68 4.33
N ALA A 115 19.13 -9.46 3.92
CA ALA A 115 20.54 -9.08 3.99
C ALA A 115 20.89 -7.79 3.22
N TYR A 116 20.05 -7.38 2.28
CA TYR A 116 20.23 -6.13 1.50
C TYR A 116 19.38 -4.98 2.05
N SER A 117 18.67 -5.18 3.16
CA SER A 117 17.92 -4.12 3.82
C SER A 117 18.88 -3.17 4.54
N PRO A 118 18.87 -1.86 4.27
CA PRO A 118 19.76 -0.89 4.94
C PRO A 118 19.58 -0.86 6.46
N ASN A 119 18.46 -1.36 6.99
CA ASN A 119 18.17 -1.45 8.41
C ASN A 119 18.52 -2.82 9.05
N TYR A 120 19.14 -3.75 8.31
CA TYR A 120 19.47 -5.08 8.84
C TYR A 120 20.59 -5.03 9.89
N SER A 121 21.59 -4.17 9.67
CA SER A 121 22.74 -3.99 10.57
C SER A 121 22.36 -3.37 11.93
N SER A 122 21.34 -2.50 11.97
CA SER A 122 20.88 -1.87 13.21
C SER A 122 20.08 -2.81 14.11
N GLN A 123 19.49 -3.90 13.56
CA GLN A 123 18.76 -4.90 14.34
C GLN A 123 19.66 -6.00 14.91
N LEU A 124 20.74 -6.37 14.20
CA LEU A 124 21.76 -7.30 14.71
C LEU A 124 22.54 -6.71 15.90
N GLY A 125 22.70 -5.39 15.96
CA GLY A 125 23.39 -4.71 17.06
C GLY A 125 22.63 -4.67 18.39
N SER A 126 21.31 -4.91 18.41
CA SER A 126 20.49 -4.81 19.63
C SER A 126 20.26 -6.14 20.35
N GLN A 127 20.66 -7.27 19.77
CA GLN A 127 20.51 -8.61 20.41
C GLN A 127 21.79 -9.13 21.06
N GLY A 128 22.91 -8.40 21.00
CA GLY A 128 24.21 -8.83 21.52
C GLY A 128 24.75 -7.93 22.62
N SER A 129 24.06 -7.81 23.77
CA SER A 129 24.68 -7.24 24.98
C SER A 129 23.98 -7.74 26.25
N SER A 130 24.07 -9.05 26.49
CA SER A 130 23.90 -9.64 27.82
C SER A 130 25.07 -10.59 28.04
N TYR A 131 26.19 -10.03 28.49
CA TYR A 131 27.26 -10.76 29.17
C TYR A 131 27.53 -10.07 30.50
#